data_AF-A0A9W7HXW8-F1
#
_entry.id   AF-A0A9W7HXW8-F1
#
_cell.length_a   1.000
_cell.length_b   1.000
_cell.length_c   1.000
_cell.angle_alpha   90.00
_cell.angle_beta   90.00
_cell.angle_gamma   90.00
#
_symmetry.space_group_name_H-M   'P 1'
#
loop_
_entity.id
_entity.type
_entity.pdbx_description
1 polymer ?
#
loop_
_entity_poly.entity_id
_entity_poly.type
_entity_poly.pdbx_seq_one_letter_code
_entity_poly.pdbx_strand_id
1 'polypeptide(L)'
;MTKSIFLKLGIQEAQPTKVVLQLADHSHVFPEGRIEDVVVKVDRFIFPVDFFILDCEADSSTPIILGRSFLATRRALIDCEKGEFTMRVAD
;
A
#
# COMPACT_ATOMS: atom_id res chain seq x y z
N MET A 1 3.61 1.67 -2.21
CA MET A 1 3.23 1.92 -3.62
C MET A 1 4.49 2.22 -4.40
N THR A 2 4.55 1.81 -5.67
CA THR A 2 5.72 2.09 -6.52
C THR A 2 5.67 3.52 -7.05
N LYS A 3 6.85 4.13 -7.29
CA LYS A 3 6.97 5.48 -7.85
C LYS A 3 6.27 5.62 -9.20
N SER A 4 6.29 4.58 -10.03
CA SER A 4 5.59 4.55 -11.32
C SER A 4 4.07 4.72 -11.17
N ILE A 5 3.44 4.02 -10.21
CA ILE A 5 1.99 4.17 -9.94
C ILE A 5 1.72 5.55 -9.34
N PHE A 6 2.54 6.00 -8.41
CA PHE A 6 2.42 7.33 -7.79
C PHE A 6 2.40 8.45 -8.85
N LEU A 7 3.33 8.42 -9.81
CA LEU A 7 3.38 9.39 -10.91
C LEU A 7 2.15 9.30 -11.83
N LYS A 8 1.65 8.08 -12.10
CA LYS A 8 0.43 7.87 -12.91
C LYS A 8 -0.85 8.41 -12.24
N LEU A 9 -0.86 8.53 -10.91
CA LEU A 9 -1.96 9.17 -10.18
C LEU A 9 -1.95 10.70 -10.30
N GLY A 10 -0.95 11.28 -10.98
CA GLY A 10 -0.81 12.74 -11.17
C GLY A 10 -0.35 13.49 -9.91
N ILE A 11 0.16 12.77 -8.91
CA ILE A 11 0.60 13.34 -7.64
C ILE A 11 2.07 13.76 -7.80
N GLN A 12 2.36 15.03 -7.51
CA GLN A 12 3.67 15.61 -7.81
C GLN A 12 4.68 15.42 -6.68
N GLU A 13 4.23 15.42 -5.43
CA GLU A 13 5.12 15.40 -4.27
C GLU A 13 4.57 14.49 -3.17
N ALA A 14 5.45 13.67 -2.61
CA ALA A 14 5.17 12.85 -1.44
C ALA A 14 5.68 13.57 -0.19
N GLN A 15 5.03 13.38 0.95
CA GLN A 15 5.52 13.93 2.20
C GLN A 15 6.86 13.27 2.57
N PRO A 16 7.90 14.06 2.93
CA PRO A 16 9.16 13.50 3.39
C PRO A 16 8.97 12.57 4.59
N THR A 17 9.74 11.49 4.64
CA THR A 17 9.73 10.55 5.76
C THR A 17 11.15 10.14 6.15
N LYS A 18 11.34 9.84 7.44
CA LYS A 18 12.59 9.28 7.99
C LYS A 18 12.48 7.77 8.25
N VAL A 19 11.36 7.16 7.84
CA VAL A 19 11.12 5.74 8.01
C VAL A 19 12.06 4.94 7.10
N VAL A 20 12.65 3.88 7.63
CA VAL A 20 13.39 2.88 6.86
C VAL A 20 12.61 1.58 6.91
N LEU A 21 12.40 0.95 5.76
CA LEU A 21 11.74 -0.35 5.67
C LEU A 21 12.80 -1.44 5.63
N GLN A 22 12.66 -2.43 6.51
CA GLN A 22 13.41 -3.67 6.40
C GLN A 22 12.53 -4.70 5.68
N LEU A 23 13.03 -5.23 4.56
CA LEU A 23 12.34 -6.27 3.79
C LEU A 23 12.59 -7.66 4.41
N ALA A 24 11.85 -8.66 3.91
CA ALA A 24 11.93 -10.03 4.41
C ALA A 24 13.31 -10.69 4.16
N ASP A 25 14.06 -10.20 3.18
CA ASP A 25 15.44 -10.61 2.88
C ASP A 25 16.48 -9.84 3.73
N HIS A 26 16.01 -9.07 4.73
CA HIS A 26 16.81 -8.19 5.59
C HIS A 26 17.46 -7.00 4.89
N SER A 27 17.20 -6.79 3.60
CA SER A 27 17.61 -5.56 2.92
C SER A 27 16.84 -4.35 3.46
N HIS A 28 17.44 -3.17 3.33
CA HIS A 28 16.83 -1.92 3.75
C HIS A 28 16.43 -1.11 2.52
N VAL A 29 15.21 -0.56 2.55
CA VAL A 29 14.70 0.35 1.54
C VAL A 29 14.32 1.66 2.19
N PHE A 30 14.76 2.75 1.57
CA PHE A 30 14.44 4.12 1.96
C PHE A 30 13.31 4.61 1.05
N PRO A 31 12.08 4.80 1.58
CA PRO A 31 11.00 5.36 0.79
C PRO A 31 11.33 6.79 0.35
N GLU A 32 10.89 7.16 -0.85
CA GLU A 32 10.93 8.53 -1.36
C GLU A 32 10.06 9.47 -0.52
N GLY A 33 9.03 8.93 0.10
CA GLY A 33 8.11 9.66 0.96
C GLY A 33 6.93 8.80 1.35
N ARG A 34 5.93 9.46 1.94
CA ARG A 34 4.62 8.88 2.21
C ARG A 34 3.52 9.75 1.64
N ILE A 35 2.39 9.13 1.34
CA ILE A 35 1.15 9.80 1.01
C ILE A 35 0.05 9.25 1.90
N GLU A 36 -0.81 10.15 2.38
CA GLU A 36 -1.92 9.83 3.25
C GLU A 36 -3.24 9.95 2.49
N ASP A 37 -4.27 9.21 2.94
CA ASP A 37 -5.64 9.30 2.45
C ASP A 37 -5.85 9.03 0.94
N VAL A 38 -5.02 8.17 0.34
CA VAL A 38 -5.23 7.75 -1.06
C VAL A 38 -6.48 6.89 -1.15
N VAL A 39 -7.40 7.31 -2.02
CA VAL A 39 -8.68 6.65 -2.23
C VAL A 39 -8.49 5.38 -3.07
N VAL A 40 -8.61 4.22 -2.43
CA VAL A 40 -8.47 2.90 -3.07
C VAL A 40 -9.82 2.21 -3.15
N LYS A 41 -10.18 1.76 -4.35
CA LYS A 41 -11.37 0.94 -4.58
C LYS A 41 -11.01 -0.55 -4.45
N VAL A 42 -11.70 -1.26 -3.56
CA VAL A 42 -11.61 -2.71 -3.38
C VAL A 42 -13.01 -3.30 -3.60
N ASP A 43 -13.16 -4.10 -4.66
CA ASP A 43 -14.48 -4.49 -5.20
C ASP A 43 -15.38 -3.26 -5.43
N ARG A 44 -16.43 -3.10 -4.63
CA ARG A 44 -17.39 -2.00 -4.70
C ARG A 44 -17.16 -0.92 -3.64
N PHE A 45 -16.21 -1.12 -2.74
CA PHE A 45 -15.98 -0.26 -1.59
C PHE A 45 -14.77 0.63 -1.81
N ILE A 46 -14.77 1.77 -1.12
CA ILE A 46 -13.74 2.79 -1.25
C ILE A 46 -13.17 3.06 0.13
N PHE A 47 -11.84 3.07 0.23
CA PHE A 47 -11.14 3.29 1.48
C PHE A 47 -10.01 4.30 1.33
N PRO A 48 -9.83 5.22 2.29
CA PRO A 48 -8.58 5.96 2.41
C PRO A 48 -7.47 5.00 2.89
N VAL A 49 -6.31 5.07 2.24
CA VAL A 49 -5.14 4.25 2.54
C VAL A 49 -3.88 5.09 2.45
N ASP A 50 -3.01 4.94 3.44
CA ASP A 50 -1.70 5.57 3.43
C ASP A 50 -0.66 4.65 2.77
N PHE A 51 0.26 5.23 2.00
CA PHE A 51 1.31 4.48 1.31
C PHE A 51 2.68 5.13 1.48
N PHE A 52 3.70 4.29 1.70
CA PHE A 52 5.08 4.65 1.40
C PHE A 52 5.33 4.53 -0.10
N ILE A 53 6.06 5.50 -0.67
CA ILE A 53 6.45 5.50 -2.09
C ILE A 53 7.85 4.90 -2.21
N LEU A 54 7.97 3.82 -2.98
CA LEU A 54 9.23 3.10 -3.19
C LEU A 54 9.69 3.27 -4.63
N ASP A 55 10.96 3.60 -4.83
CA ASP A 55 11.61 3.54 -6.15
C ASP A 55 12.13 2.11 -6.36
N CYS A 56 11.35 1.31 -7.08
CA CYS A 56 11.70 -0.04 -7.45
C CYS A 56 11.24 -0.31 -8.88
N GLU A 57 11.88 -1.29 -9.54
CA GLU A 57 11.41 -1.75 -10.84
C GLU A 57 9.98 -2.25 -10.69
N ALA A 58 9.07 -1.62 -11.44
CA ALA A 58 7.66 -1.89 -11.38
C ALA A 58 7.12 -2.02 -12.80
N ASP A 59 6.51 -3.16 -13.07
CA ASP A 59 5.69 -3.38 -14.26
C ASP A 59 4.20 -3.30 -13.90
N SER A 60 3.33 -3.57 -14.86
CA SER A 60 1.88 -3.59 -14.65
C SER A 60 1.40 -4.73 -13.75
N SER A 61 2.24 -5.74 -13.48
CA SER A 61 1.93 -6.88 -12.62
C SER A 61 2.43 -6.70 -11.18
N THR A 62 3.21 -5.64 -10.93
CA THR A 62 3.81 -5.39 -9.62
C THR A 62 2.72 -5.08 -8.59
N PRO A 63 2.58 -5.89 -7.53
CA PRO A 63 1.47 -5.76 -6.61
C PRO A 63 1.59 -4.53 -5.70
N ILE A 64 0.45 -3.99 -5.29
CA ILE A 64 0.37 -3.02 -4.18
C ILE A 64 0.32 -3.79 -2.86
N ILE A 65 1.23 -3.47 -1.94
CA ILE A 65 1.26 -4.06 -0.60
C ILE A 65 0.37 -3.24 0.33
N LEU A 66 -0.65 -3.88 0.90
CA LEU A 66 -1.46 -3.33 1.98
C LEU A 66 -0.79 -3.60 3.32
N GLY A 67 -0.48 -2.54 4.06
CA GLY A 67 0.16 -2.65 5.36
C GLY A 67 -0.75 -3.29 6.42
N ARG A 68 -0.14 -3.88 7.44
CA ARG A 68 -0.85 -4.48 8.58
C ARG A 68 -1.78 -3.50 9.28
N SER A 69 -1.43 -2.22 9.36
CA SER A 69 -2.27 -1.19 9.97
C SER A 69 -3.62 -1.05 9.24
N PHE A 70 -3.62 -1.00 7.91
CA PHE A 70 -4.85 -0.97 7.11
C PHE A 70 -5.69 -2.22 7.32
N LEU A 71 -5.04 -3.40 7.24
CA LEU A 71 -5.69 -4.69 7.44
C LEU A 71 -6.31 -4.80 8.84
N ALA A 72 -5.63 -4.31 9.88
CA ALA A 72 -6.11 -4.30 11.25
C ALA A 72 -7.32 -3.36 11.42
N THR A 73 -7.26 -2.14 10.88
CA THR A 73 -8.40 -1.19 10.91
C THR A 73 -9.65 -1.79 10.30
N ARG A 74 -9.50 -2.55 9.20
CA ARG A 74 -10.62 -3.21 8.52
C ARG A 74 -10.97 -4.59 9.06
N ARG A 75 -10.32 -5.03 10.15
CA ARG A 75 -10.44 -6.37 10.75
C ARG A 75 -10.41 -7.46 9.68
N ALA A 76 -9.44 -7.35 8.77
CA ALA A 76 -9.35 -8.21 7.60
C ALA A 76 -9.08 -9.66 8.00
N LEU A 77 -9.73 -10.58 7.29
CA LEU A 77 -9.50 -12.01 7.33
C LEU A 77 -8.91 -12.44 5.99
N ILE A 78 -7.78 -13.14 6.05
CA ILE A 78 -7.06 -13.65 4.87
C ILE A 78 -7.02 -15.16 4.99
N ASP A 79 -7.74 -15.86 4.11
CA ASP A 79 -7.63 -17.29 3.93
C ASP A 79 -6.64 -17.55 2.79
N CYS A 80 -5.41 -17.88 3.15
CA CYS A 80 -4.32 -18.08 2.18
C CYS A 80 -4.52 -19.35 1.33
N GLU A 81 -5.19 -20.37 1.86
CA GLU A 81 -5.39 -21.63 1.15
C GLU A 81 -6.43 -21.44 0.04
N LYS A 82 -7.53 -20.73 0.34
CA LYS A 82 -8.58 -20.43 -0.63
C LYS A 82 -8.30 -19.21 -1.50
N GLY A 83 -7.30 -18.40 -1.13
CA GLY A 83 -7.04 -17.11 -1.78
C GLY A 83 -8.16 -16.09 -1.53
N GLU A 84 -8.85 -16.18 -0.39
CA GLU A 84 -9.96 -15.30 -0.05
C GLU A 84 -9.51 -14.17 0.86
N PHE A 85 -10.01 -12.98 0.56
CA PHE A 85 -9.79 -11.78 1.34
C PHE A 85 -11.12 -11.16 1.73
N THR A 86 -11.38 -11.07 3.03
CA THR A 86 -12.59 -10.47 3.59
C THR A 86 -12.22 -9.29 4.47
N MET A 87 -12.96 -8.18 4.35
CA MET A 87 -12.74 -6.98 5.16
C MET A 87 -14.08 -6.37 5.59
N ARG A 88 -14.07 -5.67 6.72
CA ARG A 88 -15.24 -4.91 7.20
C ARG A 88 -15.34 -3.58 6.48
N VAL A 89 -16.54 -3.28 6.01
CA VAL A 89 -16.83 -2.06 5.24
C VAL A 89 -17.39 -0.96 6.14
N ALA A 90 -18.20 -1.35 7.13
CA ALA A 90 -18.80 -0.48 8.12
C ALA A 90 -18.42 -0.96 9.53
N ASP A 91 -18.52 -0.05 10.50
CA ASP A 91 -18.49 -0.41 11.93
C ASP A 91 -19.83 -1.03 12.38
#